data_AF-A0A377XIR5-F1
#
_entry.id   AF-A0A377XIR5-F1
#
_cell.length_a   1.000
_cell.length_b   1.000
_cell.length_c   1.000
_cell.angle_alpha   90.00
_cell.angle_beta   90.00
_cell.angle_gamma   90.00
#
_symmetry.space_group_name_H-M   'P 1'
#
loop_
_entity.id
_entity.type
_entity.pdbx_description
1 polymer ?
#
loop_
_entity_poly.entity_id
_entity_poly.type
_entity_poly.pdbx_seq_one_letter_code
_entity_poly.pdbx_strand_id
1 'polypeptide(L)' 'MNVEAPQEAIDELETNFRFNDAVIRSMVMRTKHAVTEASPMVKAKDERRERRGRFRQRNRR' A
#
# COMPACT_ATOMS: atom_id res chain seq x y z
N MET A 1 5.83 0.48 -0.08
CA MET A 1 6.37 1.27 1.05
C MET A 1 6.65 2.67 0.53
N ASN A 2 6.36 3.72 1.30
CA ASN A 2 6.79 5.08 0.96
C ASN A 2 7.79 5.52 2.05
N VAL A 3 9.05 5.71 1.68
CA VAL A 3 10.17 5.94 2.61
C VAL A 3 11.20 6.86 1.97
N GLU A 4 11.77 7.75 2.78
CA GLU A 4 12.92 8.57 2.40
C GLU A 4 14.19 7.92 2.92
N ALA A 5 15.10 7.56 2.02
CA ALA A 5 16.32 6.85 2.34
C ALA A 5 17.43 7.19 1.33
N PRO A 6 18.70 7.12 1.73
CA PRO A 6 19.83 7.26 0.82
C PRO A 6 19.88 6.08 -0.18
N GLN A 7 20.57 6.29 -1.30
CA GLN A 7 20.66 5.28 -2.37
C GLN A 7 21.26 3.96 -1.87
N GLU A 8 22.31 4.02 -1.05
CA GLU A 8 23.00 2.85 -0.50
C GLU A 8 22.04 1.91 0.24
N ALA A 9 21.11 2.47 1.02
CA ALA A 9 20.10 1.69 1.74
C ALA A 9 19.08 1.02 0.81
N ILE A 10 18.76 1.66 -0.33
CA ILE A 10 17.86 1.07 -1.34
C ILE A 10 18.54 -0.12 -2.04
N ASP A 11 19.83 0.01 -2.35
CA ASP A 11 20.60 -1.05 -3.02
C ASP A 11 20.75 -2.30 -2.11
N GLU A 12 20.94 -2.08 -0.81
CA GLU A 12 20.99 -3.14 0.18
C GLU A 12 19.62 -3.85 0.34
N LEU A 13 18.52 -3.09 0.33
CA LEU A 13 17.16 -3.64 0.33
C LEU A 13 16.84 -4.46 -0.92
N GLU A 14 17.30 -4.02 -2.10
CA GLU A 14 17.11 -4.76 -3.35
C GLU A 14 17.82 -6.12 -3.29
N THR A 15 19.06 -6.13 -2.79
CA THR A 15 19.84 -7.35 -2.57
C THR A 15 19.09 -8.31 -1.64
N ASN A 16 18.58 -7.81 -0.51
CA ASN A 16 17.81 -8.61 0.44
C ASN A 16 16.54 -9.20 -0.16
N PHE A 17 15.78 -8.43 -0.95
CA PHE A 17 14.58 -8.95 -1.62
C PHE A 17 14.89 -10.01 -2.68
N ARG A 18 16.05 -9.97 -3.32
CA ARG A 18 16.43 -10.94 -4.36
C ARG A 18 16.74 -12.33 -3.82
N PHE A 19 17.25 -12.43 -2.60
CA PHE A 19 17.64 -13.68 -1.95
C PHE A 19 16.61 -14.21 -0.96
N ASN A 20 15.56 -13.44 -0.67
CA ASN A 20 14.49 -13.83 0.23
C ASN A 20 13.37 -14.56 -0.53
N ASP A 21 13.15 -15.83 -0.21
CA ASP A 21 12.13 -16.70 -0.79
C ASP A 21 10.70 -16.35 -0.37
N ALA A 22 10.51 -15.58 0.71
CA ALA A 22 9.22 -15.02 1.08
C ALA A 22 8.78 -13.86 0.17
N VAL A 23 9.68 -13.33 -0.68
CA VAL A 23 9.40 -12.19 -1.57
C VAL A 23 9.34 -12.66 -3.02
N ILE A 24 8.13 -12.71 -3.57
CA ILE A 24 7.89 -13.24 -4.92
C ILE A 24 8.22 -12.21 -6.02
N ARG A 25 7.88 -10.94 -5.79
CA ARG A 25 8.15 -9.80 -6.71
C ARG A 25 8.29 -8.50 -5.91
N SER A 26 9.26 -7.67 -6.27
CA SER A 26 9.48 -6.34 -5.71
C SER A 26 9.50 -5.28 -6.81
N MET A 27 9.12 -4.04 -6.48
CA MET A 27 9.20 -2.88 -7.37
C MET A 27 9.59 -1.66 -6.54
N VAL A 28 10.60 -0.93 -7.00
CA VAL A 28 11.07 0.32 -6.40
C VAL A 28 10.82 1.45 -7.40
N MET A 29 10.23 2.55 -6.92
CA MET A 29 9.95 3.74 -7.75
C MET A 29 10.40 4.99 -7.03
N ARG A 30 11.07 5.89 -7.76
CA ARG A 30 11.42 7.22 -7.25
C ARG A 30 10.19 8.12 -7.23
N THR A 31 10.05 8.87 -6.15
CA THR A 31 8.97 9.84 -5.98
C THR A 31 9.57 11.21 -5.74
N LYS A 32 9.03 12.25 -6.37
CA LYS A 32 9.59 13.61 -6.26
C LYS A 32 9.40 14.21 -4.85
N HIS A 33 8.30 13.84 -4.19
CA HIS A 33 7.92 14.30 -2.86
C HIS A 33 7.28 13.15 -2.08
N ALA A 34 7.31 13.24 -0.75
CA ALA A 34 6.68 12.25 0.12
C ALA A 34 5.14 12.34 0.03
N VAL A 35 4.49 11.22 -0.31
CA VAL A 35 3.03 11.10 -0.30
C VAL A 35 2.54 10.67 1.08
N THR A 36 1.81 11.55 1.76
CA THR A 36 1.30 11.31 3.13
C THR A 36 -0.18 10.94 3.17
N GLU A 37 -0.90 11.12 2.07
CA GLU A 37 -2.32 10.81 2.02
C GLU A 37 -2.61 9.30 1.95
N ALA A 38 -3.80 8.92 2.44
CA ALA A 38 -4.27 7.56 2.32
C ALA A 38 -4.38 7.11 0.85
N SER A 39 -3.92 5.89 0.56
CA SER A 39 -3.97 5.31 -0.77
C SER A 39 -5.41 5.26 -1.32
N PRO A 40 -5.60 5.54 -2.63
CA PRO A 40 -6.90 5.40 -3.28
C PRO A 40 -7.56 4.04 -3.07
N MET A 41 -6.75 2.97 -2.95
CA MET A 41 -7.25 1.62 -2.68
C MET A 41 -7.89 1.50 -1.29
N VAL A 42 -7.31 2.16 -0.27
CA VAL A 42 -7.85 2.16 1.09
C VAL A 42 -9.17 2.93 1.10
N LYS A 43 -9.17 4.14 0.52
CA LYS A 43 -10.38 4.96 0.38
C LYS A 43 -11.52 4.18 -0.30
N ALA A 44 -11.23 3.52 -1.43
CA ALA A 44 -12.22 2.72 -2.16
C ALA A 44 -12.74 1.50 -1.36
N LYS A 45 -11.90 0.86 -0.54
CA LYS A 45 -12.29 -0.27 0.30
C LYS A 45 -13.25 0.18 1.40
N ASP A 46 -12.97 1.31 2.04
CA ASP A 46 -13.80 1.86 3.11
C ASP A 46 -15.17 2.30 2.58
N GLU A 47 -15.22 3.00 1.45
CA GLU A 47 -16.48 3.34 0.79
C GLU A 47 -17.33 2.10 0.44
N ARG A 48 -16.72 1.03 -0.06
CA ARG A 48 -17.44 -0.23 -0.33
C ARG A 48 -17.97 -0.86 0.94
N ARG A 49 -17.21 -0.82 2.04
CA ARG A 49 -17.61 -1.35 3.34
C ARG A 49 -18.81 -0.56 3.91
N GLU A 50 -18.76 0.76 3.85
CA GLU A 50 -19.85 1.63 4.27
C GLU A 50 -21.12 1.42 3.45
N ARG A 51 -21.01 1.34 2.12
CA ARG A 51 -22.15 1.03 1.24
C ARG A 51 -22.81 -0.28 1.66
N ARG A 52 -22.03 -1.35 1.88
CA ARG A 52 -22.55 -2.66 2.34
C ARG A 52 -23.22 -2.57 3.73
N GLY A 53 -22.68 -1.76 4.64
CA GLY A 53 -23.28 -1.52 5.95
C GLY A 53 -24.66 -0.84 5.85
N ARG A 54 -24.79 0.18 5.00
CA ARG A 54 -26.08 0.87 4.75
C ARG A 54 -27.13 -0.07 4.16
N PHE A 55 -26.77 -0.93 3.21
CA PHE A 55 -27.68 -1.94 2.66
C PHE A 55 -28.19 -2.91 3.73
N ARG A 56 -27.32 -3.40 4.63
CA ARG A 56 -27.72 -4.30 5.72
C ARG A 56 -28.63 -3.64 6.75
N GLN A 57 -28.44 -2.35 7.03
CA GLN A 57 -29.27 -1.61 7.98
C GLN A 57 -30.66 -1.33 7.41
N ARG A 58 -30.75 -1.05 6.11
CA ARG A 58 -32.03 -0.85 5.41
C ARG A 58 -32.87 -2.13 5.33
N ASN A 59 -32.23 -3.30 5.21
CA ASN A 59 -32.91 -4.59 5.10
C ASN A 59 -33.32 -5.20 6.46
N ARG A 60 -33.04 -4.51 7.57
CA ARG A 60 -33.41 -4.91 8.94
C ARG A 60 -34.56 -4.06 9.53
N ARG A 61 -35.12 -3.16 8.73
CA ARG A 61 -36.36 -2.44 8.99
C ARG A 61 -37.43 -3.00 8.06
#